data_AF-A0A1X6YTC8-F1
#
_entry.id   AF-A0A1X6YTC8-F1
#
_cell.length_a   1.000
_cell.length_b   1.000
_cell.length_c   1.000
_cell.angle_alpha   90.00
_cell.angle_beta   90.00
_cell.angle_gamma   90.00
#
_symmetry.space_group_name_H-M   'P 1'
#
loop_
_entity.id
_entity.type
_entity.pdbx_description
1 polymer ?
#
loop_
_entity_poly.entity_id
_entity_poly.type
_entity_poly.pdbx_seq_one_letter_code
_entity_poly.pdbx_strand_id
1 'polypeptide(L)'
;MAAYSYIGYAPNVISVSFFNGTVTLATTYDPNTDRRVFNVQDDPGPPNLVNGDPDNGTDFNGDRFNNENGDDLTQQGLVTDLDGTPIGGLTANGDIYLEESYTLTNPNGGTIDVYRVEVNGTLAGYITSEPLDPGVAYAFTVSNVTPDNAPDTTDPDAIVDVPCFVLGTMIQTPDGDVTVENLKCGDLVTTAEGNAKKIRWIGSRTIDVSQSGQSHLKPIRISKDALGLGSPTADLLVSPNHKVLISEAELEVLFDEPEVLIPAKFLLELPGVEVVNDASQVTYYHFIFDQHEIVFSNGAKTESLYPGDMALRGVTKATQDELFEIFPGVFDGRLTDYGPTAAAVLKKHEVSVLVANNRTKRPVRIQA
;
A
#
# COMPACT_ATOMS: atom_id res chain seq x y z
N MET A 1 8.56 24.65 0.21
CA MET A 1 9.00 23.54 -0.62
C MET A 1 8.69 22.23 0.06
N ALA A 2 7.42 21.85 0.01
CA ALA A 2 7.07 20.45 0.09
C ALA A 2 7.50 19.81 -1.24
N ALA A 3 8.16 18.67 -1.15
CA ALA A 3 8.40 17.83 -2.31
C ALA A 3 7.75 16.49 -1.97
N TYR A 4 6.94 15.99 -2.87
CA TYR A 4 6.25 14.71 -2.69
C TYR A 4 6.31 13.94 -4.00
N SER A 5 6.36 12.62 -3.89
CA SER A 5 6.41 11.74 -5.05
C SER A 5 5.39 10.64 -4.91
N TYR A 6 4.65 10.39 -5.99
CA TYR A 6 3.71 9.29 -6.09
C TYR A 6 4.18 8.32 -7.15
N ILE A 7 4.06 7.02 -6.89
CA ILE A 7 4.09 6.05 -7.98
C ILE A 7 2.66 5.76 -8.40
N GLY A 8 2.35 6.06 -9.65
CA GLY A 8 1.06 5.79 -10.27
C GLY A 8 1.21 4.96 -11.54
N TYR A 9 0.13 4.87 -12.30
CA TYR A 9 0.02 4.11 -13.53
C TYR A 9 0.21 5.00 -14.75
N ALA A 10 0.80 4.43 -15.80
CA ALA A 10 0.83 5.05 -17.10
C ALA A 10 -0.60 5.22 -17.68
N PRO A 11 -0.87 6.26 -18.48
CA PRO A 11 -2.20 6.55 -19.02
C PRO A 11 -2.81 5.38 -19.81
N ASN A 12 -1.99 4.60 -20.50
CA ASN A 12 -2.43 3.55 -21.42
C ASN A 12 -2.87 2.25 -20.73
N VAL A 13 -2.62 2.10 -19.43
CA VAL A 13 -3.02 0.88 -18.69
C VAL A 13 -4.27 1.06 -17.83
N ILE A 14 -4.76 2.28 -17.66
CA ILE A 14 -6.03 2.54 -17.00
C ILE A 14 -7.08 2.87 -18.05
N SER A 15 -8.19 2.13 -18.04
CA SER A 15 -9.35 2.39 -18.87
C SER A 15 -10.50 2.91 -18.02
N VAL A 16 -10.97 4.12 -18.32
CA VAL A 16 -12.17 4.71 -17.73
C VAL A 16 -13.30 4.63 -18.77
N SER A 17 -14.35 3.86 -18.47
CA SER A 17 -15.53 3.72 -19.34
C SER A 17 -16.75 4.37 -18.70
N PHE A 18 -17.10 5.56 -19.17
CA PHE A 18 -18.33 6.24 -18.74
C PHE A 18 -19.60 5.55 -19.22
N PHE A 19 -19.53 4.77 -20.31
CA PHE A 19 -20.68 4.01 -20.81
C PHE A 19 -21.03 2.83 -19.89
N ASN A 20 -20.02 2.14 -19.36
CA ASN A 20 -20.21 1.02 -18.44
C ASN A 20 -20.15 1.44 -16.97
N GLY A 21 -19.73 2.68 -16.68
CA GLY A 21 -19.51 3.18 -15.32
C GLY A 21 -18.35 2.47 -14.61
N THR A 22 -17.30 2.08 -15.33
CA THR A 22 -16.19 1.27 -14.79
C THR A 22 -14.81 1.85 -15.04
N VAL A 23 -13.93 1.75 -14.04
CA VAL A 23 -12.47 1.87 -14.18
C VAL A 23 -11.85 0.48 -14.17
N THR A 24 -10.81 0.24 -14.97
CA THR A 24 -10.13 -1.05 -15.06
C THR A 24 -8.63 -0.87 -15.31
N LEU A 25 -7.80 -1.61 -14.58
CA LEU A 25 -6.39 -1.78 -14.90
C LEU A 25 -6.23 -2.89 -15.95
N ALA A 26 -5.46 -2.65 -17.00
CA ALA A 26 -5.27 -3.58 -18.10
C ALA A 26 -4.75 -4.95 -17.61
N THR A 27 -5.24 -6.04 -18.19
CA THR A 27 -4.75 -7.40 -17.88
C THR A 27 -3.30 -7.61 -18.31
N THR A 28 -2.80 -6.78 -19.22
CA THR A 28 -1.41 -6.77 -19.71
C THR A 28 -0.49 -5.87 -18.90
N TYR A 29 -0.99 -5.27 -17.81
CA TYR A 29 -0.20 -4.40 -16.95
C TYR A 29 1.08 -5.09 -16.47
N ASP A 30 2.22 -4.45 -16.76
CA ASP A 30 3.53 -4.82 -16.26
C ASP A 30 3.99 -3.78 -15.23
N PRO A 31 4.18 -4.17 -13.95
CA PRO A 31 4.61 -3.24 -12.90
C PRO A 31 5.97 -2.60 -13.14
N ASN A 32 6.81 -3.13 -14.05
CA ASN A 32 8.13 -2.58 -14.34
C ASN A 32 8.12 -1.49 -15.41
N THR A 33 7.13 -1.51 -16.32
CA THR A 33 7.12 -0.61 -17.49
C THR A 33 5.90 0.30 -17.53
N ASP A 34 4.81 -0.08 -16.87
CA ASP A 34 3.55 0.66 -16.91
C ASP A 34 3.35 1.56 -15.68
N ARG A 35 4.43 1.82 -14.95
CA ARG A 35 4.46 2.67 -13.77
C ARG A 35 5.20 3.97 -14.03
N ARG A 36 4.71 5.03 -13.39
CA ARG A 36 5.27 6.37 -13.48
C ARG A 36 5.51 6.93 -12.09
N VAL A 37 6.55 7.72 -11.96
CA VAL A 37 6.83 8.51 -10.76
C VAL A 37 6.40 9.94 -11.04
N PHE A 38 5.50 10.47 -10.22
CA PHE A 38 4.99 11.83 -10.27
C PHE A 38 5.68 12.61 -9.17
N ASN A 39 6.73 13.36 -9.51
CA ASN A 39 7.42 14.23 -8.57
C ASN A 39 6.76 15.59 -8.60
N VAL A 40 6.26 16.05 -7.47
CA VAL A 40 5.59 17.33 -7.33
C VAL A 40 6.37 18.18 -6.33
N GLN A 41 6.57 19.43 -6.70
CA GLN A 41 7.18 20.47 -5.90
C GLN A 41 6.13 21.54 -5.69
N ASP A 42 5.87 21.83 -4.44
CA ASP A 42 4.86 22.80 -4.05
C ASP A 42 5.46 23.81 -3.05
N ASP A 43 5.30 25.08 -3.37
CA ASP A 43 5.81 26.20 -2.62
C ASP A 43 4.64 27.07 -2.18
N PRO A 44 4.59 27.57 -0.93
CA PRO A 44 3.50 28.43 -0.51
C PRO A 44 3.40 29.68 -1.41
N GLY A 45 2.27 29.85 -2.07
CA GLY A 45 1.96 31.03 -2.87
C GLY A 45 1.34 32.19 -2.08
N PRO A 46 1.04 33.31 -2.76
CA PRO A 46 0.33 34.44 -2.14
C PRO A 46 -1.04 33.98 -1.61
N PRO A 47 -1.54 34.57 -0.51
CA PRO A 47 -2.71 34.06 0.17
C PRO A 47 -3.91 34.15 -0.78
N ASN A 48 -4.55 32.99 -0.94
CA ASN A 48 -5.74 32.68 -1.74
C ASN A 48 -5.44 32.12 -3.14
N LEU A 49 -5.57 30.79 -3.27
CA LEU A 49 -6.15 30.22 -4.48
C LEU A 49 -7.43 31.01 -4.82
N VAL A 50 -7.78 31.14 -6.11
CA VAL A 50 -9.01 31.86 -6.51
C VAL A 50 -10.20 31.26 -5.75
N ASN A 51 -10.82 32.06 -4.85
CA ASN A 51 -11.92 31.72 -3.91
C ASN A 51 -11.56 31.40 -2.43
N GLY A 52 -10.35 31.69 -1.96
CA GLY A 52 -10.09 31.89 -0.52
C GLY A 52 -9.60 30.68 0.26
N ASP A 53 -9.10 29.66 -0.44
CA ASP A 53 -8.34 28.57 0.17
C ASP A 53 -6.85 28.96 0.23
N PRO A 54 -6.20 28.96 1.41
CA PRO A 54 -4.79 29.32 1.51
C PRO A 54 -3.92 28.25 0.85
N ASP A 55 -3.25 28.64 -0.23
CA ASP A 55 -2.07 27.94 -0.74
C ASP A 55 -1.02 27.88 0.38
N ASN A 56 -0.93 26.70 0.97
CA ASN A 56 -0.08 26.36 2.10
C ASN A 56 1.20 25.62 1.64
N GLY A 57 1.32 25.35 0.32
CA GLY A 57 2.39 24.60 -0.30
C GLY A 57 2.42 23.12 0.10
N THR A 58 1.27 22.51 0.38
CA THR A 58 1.20 21.18 0.98
C THR A 58 0.05 20.29 0.51
N ASP A 59 -0.69 20.67 -0.52
CA ASP A 59 -1.76 19.84 -1.10
C ASP A 59 -1.45 19.59 -2.58
N PHE A 60 -1.71 18.39 -3.10
CA PHE A 60 -1.58 18.16 -4.54
C PHE A 60 -2.83 18.71 -5.22
N ASN A 61 -2.81 20.01 -5.47
CA ASN A 61 -3.94 20.79 -5.94
C ASN A 61 -4.43 20.35 -7.32
N GLY A 62 -5.75 20.46 -7.51
CA GLY A 62 -6.41 20.15 -8.77
C GLY A 62 -6.72 21.35 -9.65
N ASP A 63 -7.51 21.15 -10.69
CA ASP A 63 -8.13 22.23 -11.50
C ASP A 63 -9.61 22.35 -11.14
N ARG A 64 -9.96 23.33 -10.30
CA ARG A 64 -11.35 23.55 -9.86
C ARG A 64 -12.26 24.08 -10.97
N PHE A 65 -11.69 24.68 -12.01
CA PHE A 65 -12.41 25.41 -13.04
C PHE A 65 -12.52 24.64 -14.36
N ASN A 66 -11.95 23.43 -14.44
CA ASN A 66 -11.91 22.56 -15.62
C ASN A 66 -11.43 23.33 -16.86
N ASN A 67 -10.42 24.17 -16.67
CA ASN A 67 -9.87 25.05 -17.68
C ASN A 67 -8.48 24.62 -18.17
N GLU A 68 -8.02 23.44 -17.72
CA GLU A 68 -6.71 22.85 -17.99
C GLU A 68 -5.55 23.72 -17.46
N ASN A 69 -5.78 24.42 -16.36
CA ASN A 69 -4.76 25.11 -15.59
C ASN A 69 -4.95 24.77 -14.12
N GLY A 70 -3.88 24.37 -13.44
CA GLY A 70 -3.93 24.06 -12.02
C GLY A 70 -4.41 25.25 -11.19
N ASP A 71 -5.09 24.98 -10.07
CA ASP A 71 -5.48 26.01 -9.12
C ASP A 71 -4.25 26.74 -8.53
N ASP A 72 -3.11 26.07 -8.50
CA ASP A 72 -1.88 26.46 -7.82
C ASP A 72 -0.74 26.74 -8.82
N LEU A 73 -0.32 28.00 -8.90
CA LEU A 73 0.72 28.46 -9.83
C LEU A 73 2.15 28.16 -9.33
N THR A 74 2.29 27.77 -8.07
CA THR A 74 3.56 27.40 -7.43
C THR A 74 3.79 25.89 -7.44
N GLN A 75 2.74 25.10 -7.70
CA GLN A 75 2.82 23.66 -7.92
C GLN A 75 3.45 23.33 -9.28
N GLN A 76 4.57 22.62 -9.25
CA GLN A 76 5.29 22.17 -10.44
C GLN A 76 5.65 20.70 -10.34
N GLY A 77 5.74 20.00 -11.46
CA GLY A 77 6.09 18.58 -11.42
C GLY A 77 6.82 18.03 -12.62
N LEU A 78 7.50 16.92 -12.36
CA LEU A 78 8.22 16.11 -13.33
C LEU A 78 7.71 14.67 -13.24
N VAL A 79 7.36 14.12 -14.40
CA VAL A 79 6.94 12.74 -14.53
C VAL A 79 8.03 11.92 -15.20
N THR A 80 8.44 10.85 -14.54
CA THR A 80 9.46 9.93 -15.04
C THR A 80 8.92 8.52 -15.17
N ASP A 81 9.55 7.72 -16.02
CA ASP A 81 9.54 6.28 -15.86
C ASP A 81 10.14 5.91 -14.49
N LEU A 82 9.94 4.66 -14.10
CA LEU A 82 10.50 4.11 -12.88
C LEU A 82 12.00 4.41 -12.77
N ASP A 83 12.79 4.14 -13.81
CA ASP A 83 14.25 4.31 -13.83
C ASP A 83 14.76 5.77 -13.77
N GLY A 84 13.86 6.74 -13.55
CA GLY A 84 14.13 8.16 -13.49
C GLY A 84 14.21 8.84 -14.85
N THR A 85 14.00 8.11 -15.95
CA THR A 85 13.97 8.69 -17.30
C THR A 85 12.74 9.60 -17.45
N PRO A 86 12.91 10.90 -17.77
CA PRO A 86 11.77 11.78 -18.01
C PRO A 86 10.87 11.30 -19.17
N ILE A 87 9.55 11.32 -18.96
CA ILE A 87 8.60 10.94 -20.02
C ILE A 87 8.58 12.03 -21.09
N GLY A 88 8.80 11.65 -22.35
CA GLY A 88 8.80 12.57 -23.50
C GLY A 88 7.51 13.40 -23.59
N GLY A 89 7.65 14.73 -23.67
CA GLY A 89 6.52 15.68 -23.64
C GLY A 89 6.15 16.17 -22.23
N LEU A 90 6.65 15.51 -21.19
CA LEU A 90 6.44 15.85 -19.76
C LEU A 90 7.79 16.13 -19.05
N THR A 91 8.82 16.51 -19.82
CA THR A 91 10.23 16.51 -19.40
C THR A 91 10.70 17.78 -18.69
N ALA A 92 9.81 18.75 -18.47
CA ALA A 92 10.11 19.98 -17.75
C ALA A 92 9.24 20.03 -16.48
N ASN A 93 9.72 20.71 -15.42
CA ASN A 93 8.91 21.10 -14.26
C ASN A 93 7.73 21.94 -14.75
N GLY A 94 6.66 21.26 -15.15
CA GLY A 94 5.47 21.83 -15.74
C GLY A 94 4.42 22.10 -14.68
N ASP A 95 3.39 22.84 -15.05
CA ASP A 95 2.18 22.95 -14.24
C ASP A 95 1.56 21.55 -14.13
N ILE A 96 1.73 20.93 -12.96
CA ILE A 96 1.21 19.59 -12.66
C ILE A 96 0.00 19.76 -11.77
N TYR A 97 -1.09 19.07 -12.07
CA TYR A 97 -2.31 19.18 -11.27
C TYR A 97 -3.17 17.92 -11.42
N LEU A 98 -4.14 17.80 -10.53
CA LEU A 98 -5.15 16.75 -10.58
C LEU A 98 -6.42 17.25 -11.29
N GLU A 99 -6.91 16.51 -12.29
CA GLU A 99 -8.13 16.90 -13.01
C GLU A 99 -9.37 16.33 -12.30
N GLU A 100 -9.65 15.05 -12.55
CA GLU A 100 -10.80 14.33 -12.00
C GLU A 100 -10.33 13.29 -10.99
N SER A 101 -11.16 13.05 -9.98
CA SER A 101 -11.07 11.87 -9.13
C SER A 101 -12.19 10.88 -9.45
N TYR A 102 -11.82 9.60 -9.48
CA TYR A 102 -12.75 8.49 -9.54
C TYR A 102 -12.72 7.76 -8.21
N THR A 103 -13.81 7.87 -7.45
CA THR A 103 -13.98 7.10 -6.23
C THR A 103 -14.59 5.75 -6.62
N LEU A 104 -13.75 4.72 -6.57
CA LEU A 104 -14.09 3.36 -6.92
C LEU A 104 -14.75 2.65 -5.74
N THR A 105 -15.78 1.85 -6.02
CA THR A 105 -16.27 0.88 -5.03
C THR A 105 -15.29 -0.27 -4.94
N ASN A 106 -14.59 -0.39 -3.81
CA ASN A 106 -13.66 -1.48 -3.60
C ASN A 106 -14.45 -2.80 -3.39
N PRO A 107 -14.24 -3.85 -4.21
CA PRO A 107 -14.86 -5.16 -3.97
C PRO A 107 -14.51 -5.74 -2.59
N ASN A 108 -13.48 -5.19 -1.93
CA ASN A 108 -12.95 -5.59 -0.63
C ASN A 108 -13.54 -4.78 0.53
N GLY A 109 -14.46 -3.86 0.25
CA GLY A 109 -15.01 -2.91 1.21
C GLY A 109 -14.23 -1.60 1.21
N GLY A 110 -14.93 -0.49 1.47
CA GLY A 110 -14.36 0.86 1.35
C GLY A 110 -14.33 1.37 -0.08
N THR A 111 -13.50 2.39 -0.31
CA THR A 111 -13.34 3.06 -1.61
C THR A 111 -11.88 3.16 -1.98
N ILE A 112 -11.59 3.17 -3.29
CA ILE A 112 -10.26 3.48 -3.82
C ILE A 112 -10.40 4.78 -4.59
N ASP A 113 -9.60 5.78 -4.27
CA ASP A 113 -9.59 7.04 -5.02
C ASP A 113 -8.54 6.95 -6.10
N VAL A 114 -8.94 7.27 -7.33
CA VAL A 114 -8.06 7.33 -8.50
C VAL A 114 -8.03 8.77 -8.98
N TYR A 115 -6.86 9.40 -8.93
CA TYR A 115 -6.65 10.77 -9.36
C TYR A 115 -6.04 10.78 -10.75
N ARG A 116 -6.68 11.49 -11.67
CA ARG A 116 -6.17 11.75 -13.02
C ARG A 116 -5.14 12.88 -12.93
N VAL A 117 -3.89 12.59 -13.29
CA VAL A 117 -2.78 13.55 -13.21
C VAL A 117 -2.50 14.14 -14.58
N GLU A 118 -2.45 15.45 -14.63
CA GLU A 118 -2.21 16.29 -15.80
C GLU A 118 -0.87 17.03 -15.63
N VAL A 119 -0.15 17.24 -16.73
CA VAL A 119 0.98 18.16 -16.78
C VAL A 119 0.84 19.03 -18.02
N ASN A 120 0.69 20.34 -17.83
CA ASN A 120 0.45 21.33 -18.88
C ASN A 120 -0.71 20.94 -19.84
N GLY A 121 -1.85 20.47 -19.32
CA GLY A 121 -3.01 20.05 -20.13
C GLY A 121 -2.80 18.73 -20.89
N THR A 122 -1.82 17.92 -20.48
CA THR A 122 -1.61 16.57 -21.02
C THR A 122 -1.71 15.52 -19.91
N LEU A 123 -2.56 14.50 -20.14
CA LEU A 123 -2.68 13.34 -19.27
C LEU A 123 -1.33 12.64 -19.07
N ALA A 124 -0.81 12.76 -17.85
CA ALA A 124 0.43 12.17 -17.41
C ALA A 124 0.23 10.80 -16.75
N GLY A 125 -0.96 10.49 -16.25
CA GLY A 125 -1.31 9.15 -15.77
C GLY A 125 -2.28 9.21 -14.60
N TYR A 126 -2.21 8.19 -13.73
CA TYR A 126 -3.16 8.02 -12.63
C TYR A 126 -2.47 7.66 -11.33
N ILE A 127 -2.79 8.35 -10.24
CA ILE A 127 -2.37 7.98 -8.88
C ILE A 127 -3.57 7.35 -8.17
N THR A 128 -3.33 6.37 -7.31
CA THR A 128 -4.40 5.63 -6.63
C THR A 128 -4.13 5.51 -5.14
N SER A 129 -5.16 5.62 -4.30
CA SER A 129 -5.02 5.41 -2.85
C SER A 129 -4.69 3.95 -2.48
N GLU A 130 -5.11 2.99 -3.33
CA GLU A 130 -4.76 1.57 -3.25
C GLU A 130 -4.39 1.01 -4.63
N PRO A 131 -3.54 -0.04 -4.70
CA PRO A 131 -3.27 -0.73 -5.96
C PRO A 131 -4.55 -1.30 -6.59
N LEU A 132 -4.65 -1.22 -7.91
CA LEU A 132 -5.74 -1.83 -8.66
C LEU A 132 -5.34 -3.25 -9.09
N ASP A 133 -6.31 -4.16 -9.09
CA ASP A 133 -6.12 -5.52 -9.58
C ASP A 133 -6.28 -5.55 -11.12
N PRO A 134 -5.29 -6.08 -11.88
CA PRO A 134 -5.40 -6.23 -13.33
C PRO A 134 -6.64 -7.03 -13.74
N GLY A 135 -7.44 -6.47 -14.65
CA GLY A 135 -8.66 -7.08 -15.19
C GLY A 135 -9.91 -6.95 -14.31
N VAL A 136 -9.82 -6.34 -13.13
CA VAL A 136 -10.99 -6.08 -12.29
C VAL A 136 -11.68 -4.79 -12.75
N ALA A 137 -13.00 -4.89 -12.97
CA ALA A 137 -13.84 -3.74 -13.28
C ALA A 137 -14.41 -3.14 -12.00
N TYR A 138 -14.02 -1.91 -11.70
CA TYR A 138 -14.45 -1.16 -10.53
C TYR A 138 -15.55 -0.17 -10.91
N ALA A 139 -16.71 -0.24 -10.27
CA ALA A 139 -17.73 0.79 -10.40
C ALA A 139 -17.22 2.10 -9.78
N PHE A 140 -17.47 3.25 -10.41
CA PHE A 140 -16.97 4.54 -9.93
C PHE A 140 -18.03 5.64 -9.88
N THR A 141 -17.80 6.59 -8.98
CA THR A 141 -18.37 7.95 -9.06
C THR A 141 -17.26 8.93 -9.44
N VAL A 142 -17.57 9.90 -10.29
CA VAL A 142 -16.63 10.94 -10.72
C VAL A 142 -16.90 12.24 -9.96
N SER A 143 -15.82 12.88 -9.54
CA SER A 143 -15.82 14.23 -8.98
C SER A 143 -14.67 15.02 -9.59
N ASN A 144 -14.81 16.33 -9.63
CA ASN A 144 -13.67 17.20 -9.92
C ASN A 144 -12.72 17.23 -8.71
N VAL A 145 -11.42 17.44 -8.93
CA VAL A 145 -10.49 17.62 -7.83
C VAL A 145 -10.48 19.08 -7.38
N THR A 146 -10.67 19.25 -6.09
CA THR A 146 -10.71 20.50 -5.33
C THR A 146 -9.83 20.28 -4.10
N PRO A 147 -9.36 21.33 -3.41
CA PRO A 147 -8.59 21.12 -2.17
C PRO A 147 -9.32 20.25 -1.14
N ASP A 148 -10.66 20.28 -1.09
CA ASP A 148 -11.46 19.46 -0.16
C ASP A 148 -11.40 17.94 -0.42
N ASN A 149 -10.99 17.51 -1.61
CA ASN A 149 -10.88 16.09 -1.98
C ASN A 149 -9.55 15.73 -2.67
N ALA A 150 -8.61 16.66 -2.69
CA ALA A 150 -7.23 16.41 -3.08
C ALA A 150 -6.59 15.42 -2.10
N PRO A 151 -5.62 14.61 -2.55
CA PRO A 151 -4.83 13.83 -1.63
C PRO A 151 -4.03 14.79 -0.75
N ASP A 152 -4.31 14.77 0.55
CA ASP A 152 -3.58 15.53 1.55
C ASP A 152 -2.10 15.09 1.55
N THR A 153 -1.20 16.04 1.30
CA THR A 153 0.26 15.79 1.28
C THR A 153 0.96 16.42 2.48
N THR A 154 0.26 17.26 3.27
CA THR A 154 0.67 17.65 4.63
C THR A 154 0.66 16.47 5.57
N ASP A 155 -0.21 15.49 5.27
CA ASP A 155 -0.59 14.42 6.15
C ASP A 155 0.07 13.12 5.69
N PRO A 156 1.34 12.85 6.08
CA PRO A 156 1.92 11.53 5.91
C PRO A 156 1.04 10.46 6.58
N ASP A 157 0.36 10.79 7.68
CA ASP A 157 -1.12 10.77 7.87
C ASP A 157 -2.01 9.82 7.03
N ALA A 158 -2.27 10.19 5.78
CA ALA A 158 -3.27 9.59 4.90
C ALA A 158 -2.88 8.19 4.36
N ILE A 159 -1.64 7.75 4.61
CA ILE A 159 -1.12 6.47 4.11
C ILE A 159 -1.12 5.43 5.21
N VAL A 160 -2.21 4.69 5.35
CA VAL A 160 -2.24 3.58 6.32
C VAL A 160 -2.78 2.29 5.69
N ASP A 161 -2.34 2.01 4.47
CA ASP A 161 -2.60 0.70 3.84
C ASP A 161 -1.27 0.02 3.44
N VAL A 162 -0.20 0.37 4.19
CA VAL A 162 1.12 -0.30 4.22
C VAL A 162 1.09 -1.46 5.23
N PRO A 163 1.72 -2.62 4.93
CA PRO A 163 1.91 -3.70 5.88
C PRO A 163 2.63 -3.26 7.16
N CYS A 164 1.97 -3.41 8.32
CA CYS A 164 2.50 -2.97 9.61
C CYS A 164 2.14 -3.92 10.75
N PHE A 165 3.04 -4.02 11.73
CA PHE A 165 2.82 -4.62 13.04
C PHE A 165 2.20 -3.61 13.99
N VAL A 166 1.33 -4.04 14.91
CA VAL A 166 0.85 -3.17 15.99
C VAL A 166 1.85 -3.17 17.16
N LEU A 167 1.96 -2.04 17.86
CA LEU A 167 2.75 -1.90 19.09
C LEU A 167 2.52 -3.08 20.05
N GLY A 168 3.60 -3.57 20.65
CA GLY A 168 3.59 -4.73 21.54
C GLY A 168 3.65 -6.08 20.81
N THR A 169 3.67 -6.09 19.48
CA THR A 169 3.95 -7.32 18.71
C THR A 169 5.36 -7.81 19.04
N MET A 170 5.48 -9.08 19.45
CA MET A 170 6.73 -9.76 19.74
C MET A 170 7.35 -10.28 18.45
N ILE A 171 8.57 -9.84 18.15
CA ILE A 171 9.36 -10.27 16.99
C ILE A 171 10.49 -11.18 17.47
N GLN A 172 10.63 -12.35 16.85
CA GLN A 172 11.68 -13.29 17.22
C GLN A 172 13.06 -12.78 16.82
N THR A 173 13.98 -12.71 17.77
CA THR A 173 15.40 -12.43 17.55
C THR A 173 16.25 -13.62 17.98
N PRO A 174 17.56 -13.66 17.63
CA PRO A 174 18.46 -14.72 18.10
C PRO A 174 18.54 -14.85 19.63
N ASP A 175 18.32 -13.75 20.35
CA ASP A 175 18.44 -13.68 21.82
C ASP A 175 17.08 -13.81 22.53
N GLY A 176 16.01 -14.11 21.77
CA GLY A 176 14.63 -14.22 22.27
C GLY A 176 13.69 -13.21 21.62
N ASP A 177 12.43 -13.26 22.02
CA ASP A 177 11.42 -12.38 21.43
C ASP A 177 11.54 -10.96 22.01
N VAL A 178 11.52 -9.94 21.14
CA VAL A 178 11.60 -8.52 21.49
C VAL A 178 10.37 -7.81 20.95
N THR A 179 9.79 -6.86 21.70
CA THR A 179 8.67 -6.09 21.17
C THR A 179 9.12 -5.20 20.01
N VAL A 180 8.25 -5.03 19.01
CA VAL A 180 8.58 -4.30 17.78
C VAL A 180 9.04 -2.87 18.04
N GLU A 181 8.49 -2.19 19.05
CA GLU A 181 8.88 -0.83 19.44
C GLU A 181 10.28 -0.71 20.07
N ASN A 182 10.87 -1.84 20.49
CA ASN A 182 12.21 -1.88 21.06
C ASN A 182 13.29 -2.27 20.04
N LEU A 183 12.91 -2.62 18.81
CA LEU A 183 13.84 -2.88 17.71
C LEU A 183 14.38 -1.56 17.14
N LYS A 184 15.60 -1.61 16.61
CA LYS A 184 16.26 -0.48 15.91
C LYS A 184 17.03 -0.95 14.69
N CYS A 185 17.34 -0.01 13.79
CA CYS A 185 18.25 -0.27 12.67
C CYS A 185 19.56 -0.92 13.15
N GLY A 186 19.96 -1.99 12.49
CA GLY A 186 21.13 -2.81 12.81
C GLY A 186 20.86 -4.01 13.72
N ASP A 187 19.71 -4.08 14.40
CA ASP A 187 19.34 -5.24 15.20
C ASP A 187 19.10 -6.47 14.31
N LEU A 188 19.33 -7.66 14.89
CA LEU A 188 19.16 -8.94 14.20
C LEU A 188 17.78 -9.53 14.49
N VAL A 189 17.06 -9.91 13.44
CA VAL A 189 15.76 -10.60 13.53
C VAL A 189 15.89 -11.98 12.90
N THR A 190 15.30 -12.99 13.55
CA THR A 190 15.28 -14.36 13.04
C THR A 190 14.30 -14.47 11.88
N THR A 191 14.77 -14.98 10.75
CA THR A 191 13.96 -15.21 9.54
C THR A 191 13.57 -16.68 9.39
N ALA A 192 12.52 -16.95 8.62
CA ALA A 192 12.04 -18.31 8.36
C ALA A 192 13.07 -19.19 7.62
N GLU A 193 14.02 -18.60 6.90
CA GLU A 193 15.14 -19.30 6.27
C GLU A 193 16.18 -19.82 7.28
N GLY A 194 16.00 -19.54 8.58
CA GLY A 194 16.86 -20.01 9.66
C GLY A 194 18.08 -19.12 9.92
N ASN A 195 18.20 -17.99 9.21
CA ASN A 195 19.26 -17.01 9.40
C ASN A 195 18.73 -15.75 10.12
N ALA A 196 19.60 -15.06 10.84
CA ALA A 196 19.28 -13.75 11.39
C ALA A 196 19.69 -12.64 10.41
N LYS A 197 18.78 -11.71 10.09
CA LYS A 197 19.03 -10.61 9.16
C LYS A 197 19.00 -9.27 9.90
N LYS A 198 19.80 -8.31 9.45
CA LYS A 198 19.90 -6.98 10.08
C LYS A 198 18.80 -6.07 9.56
N ILE A 199 18.04 -5.48 10.47
CA ILE A 199 17.10 -4.40 10.13
C ILE A 199 17.90 -3.28 9.47
N ARG A 200 17.49 -2.89 8.27
CA ARG A 200 18.09 -1.76 7.53
C ARG A 200 17.37 -0.47 7.79
N TRP A 201 16.06 -0.56 7.99
CA TRP A 201 15.22 0.56 8.31
C TRP A 201 14.05 0.10 9.18
N ILE A 202 13.63 0.92 10.13
CA ILE A 202 12.43 0.72 10.93
C ILE A 202 11.71 2.05 11.10
N GLY A 203 10.40 2.05 10.83
CA GLY A 203 9.53 3.21 10.97
C GLY A 203 8.34 2.88 11.85
N SER A 204 7.76 3.92 12.45
CA SER A 204 6.57 3.78 13.27
C SER A 204 5.66 4.99 13.17
N ARG A 205 4.37 4.77 13.45
CA ARG A 205 3.34 5.79 13.30
C ARG A 205 2.14 5.53 14.19
N THR A 206 1.63 6.58 14.83
CA THR A 206 0.44 6.50 15.67
C THR A 206 -0.72 7.20 14.99
N ILE A 207 -1.86 6.53 14.86
CA ILE A 207 -3.03 7.05 14.17
C ILE A 207 -4.26 7.01 15.06
N ASP A 208 -5.14 7.99 14.90
CA ASP A 208 -6.50 7.94 15.43
C ASP A 208 -7.37 7.13 14.43
N VAL A 209 -8.11 6.14 14.94
CA VAL A 209 -9.03 5.29 14.15
C VAL A 209 -10.45 5.31 14.72
N SER A 210 -10.75 6.31 15.55
CA SER A 210 -12.06 6.51 16.17
C SER A 210 -13.13 7.00 15.17
N GLN A 211 -12.72 7.60 14.05
CA GLN A 211 -13.63 8.16 13.05
C GLN A 211 -14.19 7.08 12.09
N SER A 212 -15.46 7.23 11.70
CA SER A 212 -16.19 6.24 10.89
C SER A 212 -15.63 6.00 9.48
N GLY A 213 -14.81 6.94 8.96
CA GLY A 213 -14.16 6.82 7.63
C GLY A 213 -12.85 6.02 7.62
N GLN A 214 -12.23 5.80 8.78
CA GLN A 214 -10.92 5.14 8.91
C GLN A 214 -11.04 3.65 9.29
N SER A 215 -12.21 3.05 9.04
CA SER A 215 -12.45 1.63 9.36
C SER A 215 -11.51 0.68 8.61
N HIS A 216 -11.07 1.06 7.40
CA HIS A 216 -10.08 0.35 6.60
C HIS A 216 -8.66 0.38 7.19
N LEU A 217 -8.43 1.17 8.24
CA LEU A 217 -7.15 1.32 8.95
C LEU A 217 -7.11 0.58 10.28
N LYS A 218 -8.25 0.00 10.68
CA LYS A 218 -8.36 -0.70 11.95
C LYS A 218 -7.58 -2.02 11.91
N PRO A 219 -6.90 -2.41 13.01
CA PRO A 219 -6.13 -3.64 13.04
C PRO A 219 -7.00 -4.87 12.77
N ILE A 220 -6.37 -5.87 12.16
CA ILE A 220 -6.88 -7.24 12.14
C ILE A 220 -6.24 -7.97 13.31
N ARG A 221 -7.08 -8.54 14.18
CA ARG A 221 -6.66 -9.49 15.21
C ARG A 221 -6.70 -10.89 14.62
N ILE A 222 -5.59 -11.60 14.74
CA ILE A 222 -5.47 -13.03 14.52
C ILE A 222 -5.27 -13.65 15.89
N SER A 223 -6.32 -14.28 16.42
CA SER A 223 -6.30 -14.89 17.74
C SER A 223 -5.25 -15.99 17.82
N LYS A 224 -4.76 -16.23 19.04
CA LYS A 224 -3.94 -17.40 19.35
C LYS A 224 -4.54 -18.68 18.73
N ASP A 225 -3.67 -19.50 18.14
CA ASP A 225 -3.99 -20.78 17.48
C ASP A 225 -4.90 -20.68 16.23
N ALA A 226 -5.25 -19.48 15.76
CA ALA A 226 -6.18 -19.29 14.63
C ALA A 226 -5.64 -19.76 13.27
N LEU A 227 -4.31 -19.83 13.09
CA LEU A 227 -3.64 -20.26 11.87
C LEU A 227 -3.08 -21.68 11.99
N GLY A 228 -3.52 -22.43 12.99
CA GLY A 228 -3.00 -23.75 13.35
C GLY A 228 -2.52 -23.81 14.79
N LEU A 229 -2.39 -25.02 15.33
CA LEU A 229 -1.99 -25.20 16.73
C LEU A 229 -0.61 -24.58 16.99
N GLY A 230 -0.56 -23.60 17.90
CA GLY A 230 0.64 -22.85 18.24
C GLY A 230 0.94 -21.66 17.31
N SER A 231 0.06 -21.33 16.36
CA SER A 231 0.26 -20.24 15.39
C SER A 231 -0.99 -19.35 15.29
N PRO A 232 -0.93 -18.08 15.70
CA PRO A 232 0.13 -17.48 16.53
C PRO A 232 0.12 -18.04 17.97
N THR A 233 1.20 -17.85 18.72
CA THR A 233 1.35 -18.30 20.13
C THR A 233 0.61 -17.39 21.13
N ALA A 234 0.30 -16.16 20.71
CA ALA A 234 -0.53 -15.16 21.37
C ALA A 234 -1.29 -14.36 20.31
N ASP A 235 -2.33 -13.61 20.68
CA ASP A 235 -3.07 -12.78 19.72
C ASP A 235 -2.12 -11.84 18.97
N LEU A 236 -2.16 -11.87 17.65
CA LEU A 236 -1.37 -11.02 16.76
C LEU A 236 -2.26 -9.92 16.19
N LEU A 237 -1.83 -8.67 16.33
CA LEU A 237 -2.53 -7.52 15.75
C LEU A 237 -1.65 -6.90 14.65
N VAL A 238 -2.21 -6.76 13.46
CA VAL A 238 -1.50 -6.26 12.28
C VAL A 238 -2.40 -5.35 11.46
N SER A 239 -1.82 -4.53 10.58
CA SER A 239 -2.61 -3.75 9.63
C SER A 239 -3.35 -4.67 8.64
N PRO A 240 -4.47 -4.21 8.04
CA PRO A 240 -5.27 -5.02 7.11
C PRO A 240 -4.50 -5.63 5.94
N ASN A 241 -3.51 -4.93 5.40
CA ASN A 241 -2.68 -5.42 4.30
C ASN A 241 -1.45 -6.22 4.70
N HIS A 242 -1.17 -6.35 5.99
CA HIS A 242 -0.02 -7.11 6.45
C HIS A 242 -0.14 -8.57 6.03
N LYS A 243 0.84 -9.09 5.32
CA LYS A 243 0.77 -10.44 4.76
C LYS A 243 1.29 -11.48 5.74
N VAL A 244 0.49 -12.53 5.91
CA VAL A 244 0.75 -13.68 6.76
C VAL A 244 1.12 -14.85 5.86
N LEU A 245 2.18 -15.57 6.20
CA LEU A 245 2.58 -16.74 5.44
C LEU A 245 1.74 -17.95 5.87
N ILE A 246 0.98 -18.49 4.94
CA ILE A 246 0.18 -19.70 5.11
C ILE A 246 0.87 -20.84 4.38
N SER A 247 1.01 -21.98 5.04
CA SER A 247 1.53 -23.21 4.45
C SER A 247 0.53 -24.34 4.73
N GLU A 248 -0.11 -24.81 3.67
CA GLU A 248 -1.08 -25.89 3.69
C GLU A 248 -0.86 -26.79 2.48
N ALA A 249 -1.08 -28.10 2.64
CA ALA A 249 -0.88 -29.08 1.57
C ALA A 249 -1.75 -28.83 0.32
N GLU A 250 -2.83 -28.06 0.47
CA GLU A 250 -3.73 -27.71 -0.64
C GLU A 250 -3.16 -26.63 -1.56
N LEU A 251 -2.23 -25.82 -1.07
CA LEU A 251 -1.64 -24.73 -1.84
C LEU A 251 -0.87 -25.28 -3.05
N GLU A 252 -0.13 -26.38 -2.87
CA GLU A 252 0.57 -27.05 -3.98
C GLU A 252 -0.41 -27.50 -5.08
N VAL A 253 -1.61 -27.95 -4.70
CA VAL A 253 -2.62 -28.43 -5.65
C VAL A 253 -3.33 -27.28 -6.36
N LEU A 254 -3.61 -26.19 -5.64
CA LEU A 254 -4.41 -25.07 -6.15
C LEU A 254 -3.57 -24.03 -6.89
N PHE A 255 -2.32 -23.83 -6.46
CA PHE A 255 -1.49 -22.70 -6.88
C PHE A 255 -0.06 -23.09 -7.29
N ASP A 256 0.31 -24.38 -7.19
CA ASP A 256 1.69 -24.86 -7.42
C ASP A 256 2.73 -24.23 -6.46
N GLU A 257 2.27 -23.82 -5.26
CA GLU A 257 3.09 -23.14 -4.25
C GLU A 257 2.94 -23.84 -2.88
N PRO A 258 4.03 -24.16 -2.16
CA PRO A 258 3.96 -24.83 -0.86
C PRO A 258 3.61 -23.87 0.30
N GLU A 259 3.83 -22.58 0.11
CA GLU A 259 3.51 -21.52 1.05
C GLU A 259 3.24 -20.22 0.31
N VAL A 260 2.29 -19.43 0.81
CA VAL A 260 1.84 -18.19 0.19
C VAL A 260 1.61 -17.10 1.22
N LEU A 261 1.86 -15.86 0.82
CA LEU A 261 1.55 -14.66 1.58
C LEU A 261 0.10 -14.24 1.32
N ILE A 262 -0.65 -14.05 2.40
CA ILE A 262 -2.06 -13.61 2.33
C ILE A 262 -2.24 -12.35 3.19
N PRO A 263 -2.75 -11.24 2.63
CA PRO A 263 -3.15 -10.08 3.42
C PRO A 263 -4.13 -10.46 4.53
N ALA A 264 -3.89 -9.98 5.76
CA ALA A 264 -4.70 -10.34 6.93
C ALA A 264 -6.20 -10.05 6.73
N LYS A 265 -6.57 -8.99 6.01
CA LYS A 265 -7.97 -8.66 5.69
C LYS A 265 -8.68 -9.71 4.84
N PHE A 266 -7.95 -10.52 4.08
CA PHE A 266 -8.55 -11.63 3.32
C PHE A 266 -8.78 -12.89 4.16
N LEU A 267 -8.26 -12.93 5.38
CA LEU A 267 -8.42 -14.04 6.32
C LEU A 267 -9.62 -13.87 7.26
N LEU A 268 -10.41 -12.79 7.16
CA LEU A 268 -11.58 -12.50 8.01
C LEU A 268 -12.66 -13.59 8.01
N GLU A 269 -12.63 -14.47 7.01
CA GLU A 269 -13.52 -15.62 6.92
C GLU A 269 -13.08 -16.83 7.75
N LEU A 270 -11.86 -16.80 8.31
CA LEU A 270 -11.31 -17.83 9.18
C LEU A 270 -11.75 -17.61 10.65
N PRO A 271 -12.07 -18.70 11.38
CA PRO A 271 -12.35 -18.61 12.81
C PRO A 271 -11.16 -17.99 13.58
N GLY A 272 -11.44 -17.00 14.42
CA GLY A 272 -10.41 -16.31 15.22
C GLY A 272 -9.68 -15.18 14.49
N VAL A 273 -10.15 -14.76 13.30
CA VAL A 273 -9.64 -13.57 12.62
C VAL A 273 -10.74 -12.50 12.55
N GLU A 274 -10.49 -11.32 13.12
CA GLU A 274 -11.50 -10.26 13.23
C GLU A 274 -10.93 -8.85 13.14
N VAL A 275 -11.77 -7.87 12.76
CA VAL A 275 -11.42 -6.45 12.82
C VAL A 275 -11.57 -5.94 14.26
N VAL A 276 -10.55 -5.24 14.77
CA VAL A 276 -10.58 -4.60 16.09
C VAL A 276 -11.36 -3.29 16.02
N ASN A 277 -12.67 -3.36 16.31
CA ASN A 277 -13.59 -2.23 16.13
C ASN A 277 -13.53 -1.16 17.22
N ASP A 278 -13.05 -1.52 18.41
CA ASP A 278 -13.02 -0.70 19.62
C ASP A 278 -11.71 0.08 19.81
N ALA A 279 -10.77 -0.02 18.86
CA ALA A 279 -9.58 0.82 18.86
C ALA A 279 -9.95 2.29 18.58
N SER A 280 -9.43 3.21 19.40
CA SER A 280 -9.49 4.66 19.15
C SER A 280 -8.16 5.20 18.63
N GLN A 281 -7.04 4.61 19.04
CA GLN A 281 -5.70 4.96 18.60
C GLN A 281 -4.86 3.70 18.44
N VAL A 282 -4.05 3.64 17.39
CA VAL A 282 -3.18 2.50 17.11
C VAL A 282 -1.80 2.99 16.70
N THR A 283 -0.75 2.39 17.26
CA THR A 283 0.62 2.60 16.80
C THR A 283 1.08 1.42 15.96
N TYR A 284 1.47 1.71 14.72
CA TYR A 284 1.98 0.76 13.74
C TYR A 284 3.49 0.87 13.60
N TYR A 285 4.15 -0.25 13.34
CA TYR A 285 5.59 -0.37 13.08
C TYR A 285 5.82 -1.20 11.81
N HIS A 286 6.87 -0.86 11.07
CA HIS A 286 7.33 -1.62 9.92
C HIS A 286 8.86 -1.59 9.86
N PHE A 287 9.46 -2.62 9.30
CA PHE A 287 10.90 -2.67 9.12
C PHE A 287 11.27 -3.43 7.83
N ILE A 288 12.42 -3.05 7.27
CA ILE A 288 12.93 -3.51 5.98
C ILE A 288 14.30 -4.17 6.19
N PHE A 289 14.62 -5.22 5.42
CA PHE A 289 15.93 -5.87 5.39
C PHE A 289 16.66 -5.58 4.07
N ASP A 290 17.73 -6.30 3.76
CA ASP A 290 18.36 -6.21 2.43
C ASP A 290 17.49 -6.80 1.31
N GLN A 291 16.55 -7.68 1.67
CA GLN A 291 15.60 -8.37 0.79
C GLN A 291 14.28 -8.54 1.54
N HIS A 292 13.23 -8.95 0.84
CA HIS A 292 11.98 -9.29 1.51
C HIS A 292 12.18 -10.57 2.33
N GLU A 293 11.86 -10.54 3.62
CA GLU A 293 12.06 -11.67 4.52
C GLU A 293 10.74 -12.09 5.17
N ILE A 294 10.64 -13.37 5.51
CA ILE A 294 9.61 -13.87 6.43
C ILE A 294 10.19 -13.87 7.84
N VAL A 295 9.48 -13.28 8.78
CA VAL A 295 9.83 -13.20 10.20
C VAL A 295 8.80 -13.93 11.07
N PHE A 296 9.09 -14.08 12.35
CA PHE A 296 8.14 -14.61 13.32
C PHE A 296 7.61 -13.49 14.22
N SER A 297 6.30 -13.22 14.12
CA SER A 297 5.58 -12.23 14.93
C SER A 297 4.52 -12.92 15.79
N ASN A 298 4.64 -12.82 17.11
CA ASN A 298 3.85 -13.60 18.07
C ASN A 298 3.81 -15.09 17.71
N GLY A 299 4.93 -15.63 17.20
CA GLY A 299 5.07 -17.02 16.76
C GLY A 299 4.45 -17.37 15.40
N ALA A 300 3.67 -16.50 14.77
CA ALA A 300 3.20 -16.69 13.39
C ALA A 300 4.23 -16.18 12.38
N LYS A 301 4.28 -16.80 11.19
CA LYS A 301 5.13 -16.36 10.08
C LYS A 301 4.46 -15.19 9.34
N THR A 302 5.16 -14.07 9.23
CA THR A 302 4.67 -12.83 8.61
C THR A 302 5.76 -12.15 7.80
N GLU A 303 5.38 -11.20 6.95
CA GLU A 303 6.33 -10.48 6.11
C GLU A 303 7.08 -9.35 6.85
N SER A 304 8.32 -9.11 6.45
CA SER A 304 8.94 -7.79 6.55
C SER A 304 8.28 -6.82 5.56
N LEU A 305 8.50 -5.52 5.71
CA LEU A 305 7.97 -4.57 4.74
C LEU A 305 8.64 -4.72 3.37
N TYR A 306 7.82 -4.86 2.32
CA TYR A 306 8.27 -4.76 0.94
C TYR A 306 8.29 -3.29 0.50
N PRO A 307 9.44 -2.73 0.08
CA PRO A 307 9.54 -1.30 -0.22
C PRO A 307 8.60 -0.81 -1.35
N GLY A 308 8.24 -1.70 -2.28
CA GLY A 308 7.26 -1.39 -3.32
C GLY A 308 5.91 -0.96 -2.75
N ASP A 309 5.51 -1.48 -1.59
CA ASP A 309 4.24 -1.12 -0.93
C ASP A 309 4.24 0.31 -0.39
N MET A 310 5.43 0.85 -0.06
CA MET A 310 5.62 2.25 0.33
C MET A 310 5.70 3.18 -0.87
N ALA A 311 6.42 2.77 -1.92
CA ALA A 311 6.63 3.62 -3.09
C ALA A 311 5.31 3.91 -3.82
N LEU A 312 4.32 3.02 -3.70
CA LEU A 312 2.96 3.16 -4.22
C LEU A 312 2.11 4.25 -3.55
N ARG A 313 2.53 4.76 -2.38
CA ARG A 313 1.69 5.59 -1.52
C ARG A 313 2.53 6.78 -1.03
N GLY A 314 2.12 8.01 -1.34
CA GLY A 314 2.96 9.22 -1.26
C GLY A 314 3.75 9.45 0.05
N VAL A 315 4.95 8.89 0.16
CA VAL A 315 5.81 9.07 1.33
C VAL A 315 6.49 10.44 1.35
N THR A 316 6.75 10.99 2.55
CA THR A 316 7.44 12.29 2.68
C THR A 316 8.82 12.26 2.03
N LYS A 317 9.29 13.41 1.52
CA LYS A 317 10.65 13.54 0.97
C LYS A 317 11.74 13.09 1.94
N ALA A 318 11.58 13.34 3.24
CA ALA A 318 12.55 12.92 4.25
C ALA A 318 12.61 11.38 4.40
N THR A 319 11.45 10.71 4.44
CA THR A 319 11.37 9.24 4.46
C THR A 319 11.89 8.65 3.15
N GLN A 320 11.61 9.29 2.01
CA GLN A 320 12.16 8.89 0.72
C GLN A 320 13.68 9.04 0.67
N ASP A 321 14.23 10.18 1.10
CA ASP A 321 15.67 10.44 1.04
C ASP A 321 16.44 9.43 1.92
N GLU A 322 15.91 9.10 3.11
CA GLU A 322 16.45 8.06 3.97
C GLU A 322 16.37 6.67 3.30
N LEU A 323 15.20 6.30 2.78
CA LEU A 323 15.02 5.02 2.11
C LEU A 323 15.77 4.92 0.77
N PHE A 324 16.02 6.03 0.08
CA PHE A 324 16.83 6.11 -1.13
C PHE A 324 18.32 6.01 -0.82
N GLU A 325 18.79 6.59 0.30
CA GLU A 325 20.16 6.42 0.76
C GLU A 325 20.44 4.96 1.14
N ILE A 326 19.48 4.30 1.79
CA ILE A 326 19.59 2.90 2.22
C ILE A 326 19.36 1.94 1.04
N PHE A 327 18.39 2.26 0.17
CA PHE A 327 17.96 1.47 -0.97
C PHE A 327 17.74 2.37 -2.21
N PRO A 328 18.81 2.69 -2.96
CA PRO A 328 18.72 3.54 -4.14
C PRO A 328 17.68 3.05 -5.18
N GLY A 329 17.44 1.73 -5.18
CA GLY A 329 16.51 1.00 -6.05
C GLY A 329 15.00 1.14 -5.75
N VAL A 330 14.62 1.69 -4.59
CA VAL A 330 13.23 1.61 -4.08
C VAL A 330 12.30 2.64 -4.72
N PHE A 331 12.83 3.80 -5.11
CA PHE A 331 12.05 4.88 -5.72
C PHE A 331 12.43 5.18 -7.17
N ASP A 332 13.53 4.58 -7.68
CA ASP A 332 13.87 4.54 -9.11
C ASP A 332 13.25 3.30 -9.81
N GLY A 333 12.28 2.66 -9.15
CA GLY A 333 11.62 1.44 -9.55
C GLY A 333 12.53 0.27 -9.99
N ARG A 334 13.80 0.28 -9.56
CA ARG A 334 14.69 -0.88 -9.58
C ARG A 334 14.51 -1.68 -8.29
N LEU A 335 13.27 -2.11 -8.03
CA LEU A 335 13.03 -3.23 -7.09
C LEU A 335 13.82 -4.48 -7.51
N THR A 336 14.37 -4.53 -8.72
CA THR A 336 15.33 -5.55 -9.18
C THR A 336 16.51 -5.75 -8.24
N ASP A 337 16.98 -4.70 -7.55
CA ASP A 337 18.09 -4.81 -6.60
C ASP A 337 17.64 -5.36 -5.23
N TYR A 338 16.37 -5.11 -4.85
CA TYR A 338 15.76 -5.63 -3.61
C TYR A 338 15.24 -7.07 -3.77
N GLY A 339 14.88 -7.45 -5.00
CA GLY A 339 14.34 -8.77 -5.35
C GLY A 339 12.83 -8.89 -5.15
N PRO A 340 12.25 -10.06 -5.49
CA PRO A 340 10.82 -10.31 -5.34
C PRO A 340 10.42 -10.45 -3.86
N THR A 341 9.12 -10.56 -3.61
CA THR A 341 8.63 -11.00 -2.29
C THR A 341 9.12 -12.43 -1.98
N ALA A 342 9.44 -12.67 -0.71
CA ALA A 342 9.92 -13.95 -0.18
C ALA A 342 9.03 -15.17 -0.51
N ALA A 343 7.73 -14.95 -0.79
CA ALA A 343 6.80 -15.98 -1.24
C ALA A 343 5.75 -15.36 -2.18
N ALA A 344 5.02 -16.21 -2.91
CA ALA A 344 3.93 -15.79 -3.77
C ALA A 344 2.80 -15.14 -2.95
N VAL A 345 2.26 -14.02 -3.43
CA VAL A 345 1.18 -13.29 -2.76
C VAL A 345 -0.14 -13.64 -3.42
N LEU A 346 -1.08 -14.21 -2.65
CA LEU A 346 -2.42 -14.49 -3.18
C LEU A 346 -3.30 -13.25 -3.23
N LYS A 347 -4.04 -13.13 -4.33
CA LYS A 347 -5.12 -12.15 -4.51
C LYS A 347 -6.38 -12.62 -3.81
N LYS A 348 -7.30 -11.70 -3.48
CA LYS A 348 -8.53 -12.05 -2.74
C LYS A 348 -9.34 -13.20 -3.38
N HIS A 349 -9.48 -13.21 -4.70
CA HIS A 349 -10.25 -14.24 -5.37
C HIS A 349 -9.60 -15.62 -5.25
N GLU A 350 -8.26 -15.69 -5.21
CA GLU A 350 -7.50 -16.93 -4.97
C GLU A 350 -7.69 -17.38 -3.52
N VAL A 351 -7.61 -16.46 -2.55
CA VAL A 351 -7.91 -16.74 -1.14
C VAL A 351 -9.34 -17.25 -0.97
N SER A 352 -10.30 -16.71 -1.71
CA SER A 352 -11.70 -17.15 -1.66
C SER A 352 -11.85 -18.61 -2.09
N VAL A 353 -11.09 -19.05 -3.10
CA VAL A 353 -11.05 -20.46 -3.54
C VAL A 353 -10.48 -21.35 -2.44
N LEU A 354 -9.37 -20.93 -1.81
CA LEU A 354 -8.74 -21.65 -0.70
C LEU A 354 -9.70 -21.81 0.50
N VAL A 355 -10.33 -20.72 0.94
CA VAL A 355 -11.28 -20.72 2.08
C VAL A 355 -12.52 -21.57 1.76
N ALA A 356 -13.06 -21.47 0.53
CA ALA A 356 -14.19 -22.28 0.11
C ALA A 356 -13.85 -23.77 0.12
N ASN A 357 -12.66 -24.16 -0.33
CA ASN A 357 -12.22 -25.55 -0.32
C ASN A 357 -12.12 -26.10 1.11
N ASN A 358 -11.51 -25.34 2.02
CA ASN A 358 -11.39 -25.69 3.44
C ASN A 358 -12.75 -25.88 4.14
N ARG A 359 -13.78 -25.10 3.77
CA ARG A 359 -15.15 -25.27 4.29
C ARG A 359 -15.86 -26.54 3.82
N THR A 360 -15.47 -27.09 2.67
CA THR A 360 -16.10 -28.32 2.13
C THR A 360 -15.58 -29.61 2.79
N LYS A 361 -14.47 -29.54 3.53
CA LYS A 361 -13.89 -30.66 4.29
C LYS A 361 -14.68 -30.95 5.57
N ARG A 362 -15.92 -31.43 5.44
CA ARG A 362 -16.53 -32.27 6.48
C ARG A 362 -15.80 -33.62 6.51
N PRO A 363 -15.56 -34.23 7.68
CA PRO A 363 -14.92 -35.53 7.73
C PRO A 363 -15.79 -36.54 7.00
N VAL A 364 -15.25 -37.15 5.95
CA VAL A 364 -15.83 -38.34 5.33
C VAL A 364 -15.78 -39.44 6.38
N ARG A 365 -16.91 -39.70 7.05
CA ARG A 365 -17.10 -40.92 7.84
C ARG A 365 -17.05 -42.08 6.86
N ILE A 366 -15.91 -42.74 6.76
CA ILE A 366 -15.85 -44.09 6.22
C ILE A 366 -16.58 -44.97 7.24
N GLN A 367 -17.83 -45.33 6.95
CA GLN A 367 -18.52 -46.39 7.67
C GLN A 367 -17.74 -47.68 7.41
N ALA A 368 -17.19 -48.26 8.48
CA ALA A 368 -16.67 -49.63 8.49
C ALA A 368 -17.81 -50.62 8.74
#